data_AF-A0A2G4HXU4-F1
#
_entry.id   AF-A0A2G4HXU4-F1
#
_cell.length_a   1.000
_cell.length_b   1.000
_cell.length_c   1.000
_cell.angle_alpha   90.00
_cell.angle_beta   90.00
_cell.angle_gamma   90.00
#
_symmetry.space_group_name_H-M   'P 1'
#
loop_
_entity.id
_entity.type
_entity.pdbx_description
1 polymer ?
#
loop_
_entity_poly.entity_id
_entity_poly.type
_entity_poly.pdbx_seq_one_letter_code
_entity_poly.pdbx_strand_id
1 'polypeptide(L)'
;MTASAKEQLDVAAALVRLYVFLAQYLDRCFDEAARKSYPDSELQGHLTETRRQLMEILAVNPVVKNKLSQECDRILTLGATCLKGAAATTTLEAIQAERAILKNKTIVLSDLVAVFRALD
;
A
#
# COMPACT_ATOMS: atom_id res chain seq x y z
N MET A 1 -22.73 -12.64 -8.40
CA MET A 1 -23.30 -11.38 -7.88
C MET A 1 -22.53 -10.25 -8.52
N THR A 2 -23.19 -9.38 -9.29
CA THR A 2 -22.58 -8.15 -9.81
C THR A 2 -22.39 -7.21 -8.63
N ALA A 3 -21.13 -6.86 -8.32
CA ALA A 3 -20.85 -5.84 -7.32
C ALA A 3 -21.57 -4.54 -7.69
N SER A 4 -22.23 -3.92 -6.73
CA SER A 4 -22.82 -2.59 -6.90
C SER A 4 -21.71 -1.57 -7.18
N ALA A 5 -22.02 -0.48 -7.90
CA ALA A 5 -21.07 0.60 -8.19
C ALA A 5 -20.39 1.11 -6.91
N LYS A 6 -21.15 1.17 -5.80
CA LYS A 6 -20.66 1.50 -4.47
C LYS A 6 -19.60 0.54 -3.94
N GLU A 7 -19.82 -0.77 -4.07
CA GLU A 7 -18.81 -1.77 -3.67
C GLU A 7 -17.53 -1.63 -4.51
N GLN A 8 -17.66 -1.41 -5.82
CA GLN A 8 -16.51 -1.20 -6.70
C GLN A 8 -15.69 0.05 -6.30
N LEU A 9 -16.38 1.14 -5.99
CA LEU A 9 -15.79 2.37 -5.48
C LEU A 9 -15.07 2.14 -4.14
N ASP A 10 -15.70 1.44 -3.20
CA ASP A 10 -15.13 1.16 -1.88
C ASP A 10 -13.86 0.30 -1.97
N VAL A 11 -13.83 -0.71 -2.85
CA VAL A 11 -12.63 -1.53 -3.11
C VAL A 11 -11.52 -0.68 -3.71
N ALA A 12 -11.81 0.12 -4.74
CA ALA A 12 -10.81 0.98 -5.38
C ALA A 12 -10.24 2.00 -4.39
N ALA A 13 -11.09 2.63 -3.57
CA ALA A 13 -10.67 3.56 -2.53
C ALA A 13 -9.83 2.88 -1.44
N ALA A 14 -10.16 1.63 -1.05
CA ALA A 14 -9.37 0.87 -0.11
C ALA A 14 -7.98 0.53 -0.66
N LEU A 15 -7.87 0.16 -1.95
CA LEU A 15 -6.59 -0.05 -2.62
C LEU A 15 -5.73 1.22 -2.65
N VAL A 16 -6.34 2.38 -2.95
CA VAL A 16 -5.65 3.68 -2.88
C VAL A 16 -5.09 3.92 -1.48
N ARG A 17 -5.91 3.75 -0.42
CA ARG A 17 -5.44 3.92 0.96
C ARG A 17 -4.28 2.98 1.30
N LEU A 18 -4.36 1.71 0.90
CA LEU A 18 -3.29 0.75 1.12
C LEU A 18 -1.98 1.21 0.48
N TYR A 19 -2.00 1.62 -0.80
CA TYR A 19 -0.78 2.06 -1.48
C TYR A 19 -0.21 3.36 -0.92
N VAL A 20 -1.06 4.28 -0.46
CA VAL A 20 -0.62 5.48 0.26
C VAL A 20 0.08 5.10 1.56
N PHE A 21 -0.49 4.20 2.37
CA PHE A 21 0.15 3.76 3.61
C PHE A 21 1.47 3.02 3.37
N LEU A 22 1.55 2.19 2.32
CA LEU A 22 2.80 1.54 1.91
C LEU A 22 3.86 2.55 1.47
N ALA A 23 3.47 3.61 0.74
CA ALA A 23 4.38 4.67 0.34
C ALA A 23 4.90 5.45 1.56
N GLN A 24 4.00 5.87 2.46
CA GLN A 24 4.37 6.53 3.72
C GLN A 24 5.29 5.67 4.59
N TYR A 25 5.06 4.36 4.63
CA TYR A 25 5.93 3.41 5.31
C TYR A 25 7.35 3.41 4.70
N LEU A 26 7.46 3.38 3.38
CA LEU A 26 8.76 3.46 2.68
C LEU A 26 9.42 4.84 2.77
N ASP A 27 8.66 5.93 2.85
CA ASP A 27 9.21 7.28 2.96
C ASP A 27 10.04 7.47 4.25
N ARG A 28 9.66 6.77 5.33
CA ARG A 28 10.41 6.76 6.60
C ARG A 28 11.84 6.21 6.47
N CYS A 29 12.14 5.47 5.41
CA CYS A 29 13.51 5.03 5.13
C CYS A 29 14.46 6.17 4.75
N PHE A 30 13.91 7.25 4.20
CA PHE A 30 14.68 8.40 3.73
C PHE A 30 14.54 9.63 4.64
N ASP A 31 13.58 9.62 5.56
CA ASP A 31 13.39 10.67 6.55
C ASP A 31 13.97 10.24 7.91
N GLU A 32 15.08 10.86 8.31
CA GLU A 32 15.78 10.54 9.56
C GLU A 32 14.94 10.86 10.81
N ALA A 33 14.10 11.91 10.76
CA ALA A 33 13.23 12.27 11.86
C ALA A 33 12.09 11.26 12.01
N ALA A 34 11.45 10.89 10.89
CA ALA A 34 10.39 9.90 10.89
C ALA A 34 10.89 8.48 11.18
N ARG A 35 12.18 8.20 10.91
CA ARG A 35 12.85 6.95 11.30
C ARG A 35 13.07 6.84 12.80
N LYS A 36 13.36 7.96 13.48
CA LYS A 36 13.52 7.99 14.96
C LYS A 36 12.21 7.73 15.69
N SER A 37 11.07 8.10 15.09
CA SER A 37 9.73 7.80 15.61
C SER A 37 9.21 6.42 15.22
N TYR A 38 10.04 5.55 14.62
CA TYR A 38 9.65 4.19 14.27
C TYR A 38 9.77 3.23 15.48
N PRO A 39 8.80 2.33 15.73
CA PRO A 39 7.57 2.12 14.96
C PRO A 39 6.50 3.19 15.22
N ASP A 40 5.91 3.69 14.14
CA ASP A 40 4.71 4.52 14.20
C ASP A 40 3.49 3.61 14.30
N SER A 41 2.95 3.49 15.52
CA SER A 41 1.84 2.58 15.83
C SER A 41 0.55 2.94 15.09
N GLU A 42 0.32 4.22 14.80
CA GLU A 42 -0.88 4.67 14.10
C GLU A 42 -0.83 4.25 12.63
N LEU A 43 0.28 4.54 11.94
CA LEU A 43 0.46 4.07 10.57
C LEU A 43 0.41 2.54 10.48
N GLN A 44 1.11 1.84 11.38
CA GLN A 44 1.11 0.37 11.37
C GLN A 44 -0.30 -0.20 11.59
N GLY A 45 -1.08 0.42 12.48
CA GLY A 45 -2.48 0.06 12.72
C GLY A 45 -3.33 0.23 11.45
N HIS A 46 -3.27 1.41 10.82
CA HIS A 46 -4.01 1.68 9.58
C HIS A 46 -3.59 0.76 8.43
N LEU A 47 -2.30 0.50 8.27
CA LEU A 47 -1.77 -0.38 7.24
C LEU A 47 -2.25 -1.83 7.44
N THR A 48 -2.16 -2.33 8.67
CA THR A 48 -2.59 -3.69 9.04
C THR A 48 -4.07 -3.87 8.80
N GLU A 49 -4.89 -2.93 9.27
CA GLU A 49 -6.33 -3.00 9.13
C GLU A 49 -6.78 -2.89 7.66
N THR A 50 -6.22 -1.93 6.91
CA THR A 50 -6.54 -1.76 5.49
C THR A 50 -6.13 -3.00 4.68
N ARG A 51 -4.96 -3.58 4.96
CA ARG A 51 -4.52 -4.84 4.34
C ARG A 51 -5.49 -5.97 4.67
N ARG A 52 -5.88 -6.15 5.93
CA ARG A 52 -6.82 -7.20 6.37
C ARG A 52 -8.15 -7.10 5.61
N GLN A 53 -8.76 -5.93 5.60
CA GLN A 53 -10.03 -5.68 4.90
C GLN A 53 -9.93 -6.03 3.41
N LEU A 54 -8.86 -5.61 2.73
CA LEU A 54 -8.64 -5.94 1.32
C LEU A 54 -8.43 -7.44 1.08
N MET A 55 -7.74 -8.15 1.98
CA MET A 55 -7.56 -9.61 1.85
C MET A 55 -8.88 -10.39 2.01
N GLU A 56 -9.84 -9.84 2.76
CA GLU A 56 -11.19 -10.39 2.91
C GLU A 56 -12.02 -10.12 1.65
N ILE A 57 -12.07 -8.86 1.20
CA ILE A 57 -12.77 -8.46 -0.03
C ILE A 57 -12.27 -9.27 -1.24
N LEU A 58 -10.95 -9.41 -1.38
CA LEU A 58 -10.32 -10.11 -2.50
C LEU A 58 -10.37 -11.64 -2.36
N ALA A 59 -10.96 -12.21 -1.31
CA ALA A 59 -11.09 -13.66 -1.16
C ALA A 59 -11.86 -14.30 -2.34
N VAL A 60 -12.76 -13.54 -2.99
CA VAL A 60 -13.49 -13.97 -4.18
C VAL A 60 -12.62 -14.03 -5.46
N ASN A 61 -11.42 -13.43 -5.44
CA ASN A 61 -10.44 -13.47 -6.52
C ASN A 61 -9.05 -13.84 -5.98
N PRO A 62 -8.76 -15.15 -5.84
CA PRO A 62 -7.51 -15.64 -5.26
C PRO A 62 -6.26 -15.16 -5.98
N VAL A 63 -6.33 -14.95 -7.30
CA VAL A 63 -5.20 -14.47 -8.10
C VAL A 63 -4.82 -13.05 -7.70
N VAL A 64 -5.79 -12.15 -7.61
CA VAL A 64 -5.54 -10.75 -7.22
C VAL A 64 -5.14 -10.67 -5.75
N LYS A 65 -5.79 -11.45 -4.87
CA LYS A 65 -5.43 -11.55 -3.46
C LYS A 65 -3.97 -11.96 -3.27
N ASN A 66 -3.53 -13.01 -3.94
CA ASN A 66 -2.15 -13.51 -3.83
C ASN A 66 -1.14 -12.47 -4.33
N LYS A 67 -1.43 -11.80 -5.46
CA LYS A 67 -0.58 -10.73 -5.99
C LYS A 67 -0.44 -9.57 -4.98
N LEU A 68 -1.55 -9.12 -4.41
CA LEU A 68 -1.55 -8.03 -3.44
C LEU A 68 -0.82 -8.41 -2.15
N SER A 69 -0.99 -9.64 -1.67
CA SER A 69 -0.27 -10.12 -0.47
C SER A 69 1.24 -10.15 -0.71
N GLN A 70 1.69 -10.74 -1.82
CA GLN A 70 3.11 -10.81 -2.17
C GLN A 70 3.73 -9.42 -2.32
N GLU A 71 3.00 -8.47 -2.91
CA GLU A 71 3.42 -7.08 -2.99
C GLU A 71 3.57 -6.44 -1.61
N CYS A 72 2.56 -6.59 -0.74
CA CYS A 72 2.63 -6.10 0.64
C CYS A 72 3.81 -6.71 1.40
N ASP A 73 3.99 -8.03 1.32
CA ASP A 73 5.06 -8.74 2.03
C ASP A 73 6.45 -8.28 1.55
N ARG A 74 6.62 -8.10 0.23
CA ARG A 74 7.86 -7.58 -0.35
C ARG A 74 8.18 -6.17 0.14
N ILE A 75 7.20 -5.25 0.09
CA ILE A 75 7.38 -3.85 0.51
C ILE A 75 7.65 -3.77 2.02
N LEU A 76 6.88 -4.50 2.83
CA LEU A 76 7.04 -4.53 4.28
C LEU A 76 8.43 -5.04 4.68
N THR A 77 8.91 -6.09 4.00
CA THR A 77 10.24 -6.67 4.22
C THR A 77 11.36 -5.69 3.84
N LEU A 78 11.22 -4.99 2.71
CA LEU A 78 12.17 -3.96 2.28
C LEU A 78 12.26 -2.81 3.29
N GLY A 79 11.12 -2.25 3.69
CA GLY A 79 11.09 -1.19 4.68
C GLY A 79 11.62 -1.65 6.04
N ALA A 80 11.34 -2.89 6.47
CA ALA A 80 11.82 -3.40 7.75
C ALA A 80 13.35 -3.57 7.75
N THR A 81 13.91 -4.08 6.65
CA THR A 81 15.37 -4.22 6.44
C THR A 81 16.05 -2.86 6.54
N CYS A 82 15.46 -1.86 5.89
CA CYS A 82 15.93 -0.50 5.98
C CYS A 82 15.81 0.08 7.40
N LEU A 83 14.62 0.08 8.00
CA LEU A 83 14.37 0.74 9.28
C LEU A 83 15.18 0.15 10.44
N LYS A 84 15.58 -1.13 10.35
CA LYS A 84 16.50 -1.79 11.31
C LYS A 84 17.97 -1.35 11.19
N GLY A 85 18.30 -0.42 10.30
CA GLY A 85 19.64 0.17 10.19
C GLY A 85 20.65 -0.64 9.37
N ALA A 86 20.21 -1.71 8.69
CA ALA A 86 21.06 -2.61 7.92
C ALA A 86 20.91 -2.45 6.38
N ALA A 87 20.30 -1.36 5.90
CA ALA A 87 20.08 -1.18 4.47
C ALA A 87 21.39 -0.89 3.72
N ALA A 88 21.75 -1.81 2.82
CA ALA A 88 22.71 -1.56 1.76
C ALA A 88 22.11 -0.60 0.71
N THR A 89 22.97 0.01 -0.11
CA THR A 89 22.55 0.88 -1.24
C THR A 89 21.52 0.20 -2.13
N THR A 90 21.68 -1.09 -2.40
CA THR A 90 20.73 -1.90 -3.18
C THR A 90 19.33 -1.98 -2.55
N THR A 91 19.23 -1.94 -1.22
CA THR A 91 17.93 -1.89 -0.53
C THR A 91 17.27 -0.52 -0.73
N LEU A 92 18.04 0.57 -0.68
CA LEU A 92 17.51 1.92 -0.91
C LEU A 92 17.06 2.11 -2.36
N GLU A 93 17.80 1.58 -3.33
CA GLU A 93 17.41 1.56 -4.74
C GLU A 93 16.12 0.76 -4.96
N ALA A 94 16.01 -0.43 -4.34
CA ALA A 94 14.79 -1.24 -4.38
C ALA A 94 13.60 -0.50 -3.77
N ILE A 95 13.79 0.21 -2.66
CA ILE A 95 12.75 1.04 -2.06
C ILE A 95 12.32 2.17 -3.00
N GLN A 96 13.26 2.86 -3.67
CA GLN A 96 12.91 3.90 -4.66
C GLN A 96 12.11 3.32 -5.83
N ALA A 97 12.47 2.13 -6.32
CA ALA A 97 11.72 1.44 -7.36
C ALA A 97 10.28 1.12 -6.92
N GLU A 98 10.10 0.57 -5.71
CA GLU A 98 8.77 0.31 -5.16
C GLU A 98 7.96 1.61 -4.96
N ARG A 99 8.59 2.70 -4.51
CA ARG A 99 7.92 4.02 -4.40
C ARG A 99 7.39 4.52 -5.75
N ALA A 100 8.16 4.36 -6.82
CA ALA A 100 7.72 4.73 -8.16
C ALA A 100 6.51 3.90 -8.61
N ILE A 101 6.52 2.59 -8.34
CA ILE A 101 5.40 1.69 -8.64
C ILE A 101 4.15 2.09 -7.84
N LEU A 102 4.29 2.31 -6.53
CA LEU A 102 3.20 2.72 -5.64
C LEU A 102 2.59 4.05 -6.09
N LYS A 103 3.42 5.03 -6.47
CA LYS A 103 2.96 6.32 -7.02
C LYS A 103 2.11 6.12 -8.27
N ASN A 104 2.59 5.34 -9.23
CA ASN A 104 1.86 5.09 -10.49
C ASN A 104 0.52 4.39 -10.22
N LYS A 105 0.50 3.36 -9.36
CA LYS A 105 -0.72 2.65 -8.98
C LYS A 105 -1.72 3.55 -8.27
N THR A 106 -1.23 4.40 -7.37
CA THR A 106 -2.06 5.34 -6.62
C THR A 106 -2.72 6.35 -7.54
N ILE A 107 -1.98 6.95 -8.49
CA ILE A 107 -2.52 7.90 -9.47
C ILE A 107 -3.63 7.26 -10.31
N VAL A 108 -3.35 6.11 -10.92
CA VAL A 108 -4.33 5.44 -11.80
C VAL A 108 -5.59 5.07 -11.03
N LEU A 109 -5.46 4.54 -9.80
CA LEU A 109 -6.62 4.18 -9.00
C LEU A 109 -7.35 5.40 -8.43
N SER A 110 -6.66 6.50 -8.10
CA SER A 110 -7.33 7.72 -7.67
C SER A 110 -8.14 8.34 -8.80
N ASP A 111 -7.63 8.32 -10.03
CA ASP A 111 -8.35 8.78 -11.21
C ASP A 111 -9.58 7.90 -11.46
N LEU A 112 -9.45 6.58 -11.35
CA LEU A 112 -10.57 5.64 -11.46
C LEU A 112 -11.64 5.88 -10.38
N VAL A 113 -11.23 6.10 -9.13
CA VAL A 113 -12.13 6.46 -8.03
C VAL A 113 -12.86 7.77 -8.33
N ALA A 114 -12.18 8.77 -8.89
CA ALA A 114 -12.82 10.02 -9.29
C ALA A 114 -13.86 9.82 -10.41
N VAL A 115 -13.55 8.98 -11.40
CA VAL A 115 -14.49 8.61 -12.46
C VAL A 115 -15.73 7.92 -11.89
N PHE A 116 -15.56 6.91 -11.02
CA PHE A 116 -16.69 6.23 -10.39
C PHE A 116 -17.56 7.17 -9.55
N ARG A 117 -16.95 8.09 -8.80
CA ARG A 117 -17.69 9.12 -8.04
C ARG A 117 -18.47 10.10 -8.90
N ALA A 118 -18.04 10.33 -10.15
CA ALA A 118 -18.76 11.20 -11.07
C ALA A 118 -19.98 10.51 -11.72
N LEU A 119 -20.06 9.17 -11.60
CA LEU A 119 -21.14 8.35 -12.16
C LEU A 119 -22.18 7.91 -11.11
N ASP A 120 -21.86 8.04 -9.82
CA ASP A 120 -22.80 7.91 -8.68
C ASP A 120 -23.65 9.18 -8.53
#